data_AF-A0A6L9J830-F1
#
_entry.id   AF-A0A6L9J830-F1
#
_cell.length_a   1.000
_cell.length_b   1.000
_cell.length_c   1.000
_cell.angle_alpha   90.00
_cell.angle_beta   90.00
_cell.angle_gamma   90.00
#
_symmetry.space_group_name_H-M   'P 1'
#
loop_
_entity.id
_entity.type
_entity.pdbx_description
1 polymer ?
#
loop_
_entity_poly.entity_id
_entity_poly.type
_entity_poly.pdbx_seq_one_letter_code
_entity_poly.pdbx_strand_id
1 'polypeptide(L)'
;DIPIGDDSDLLRNLRAALLDLGDPYQPLLVAVREAHQVALTARVARAPDYLWDDVYARVHQALFDTFGFHRRELGQPVFASEIVDTIQRVPGVRYVDLERLFAMSPGDPTIRVEPVPTLVVPPGGVLNTRLESALARWDDAVDPPVILPAQLFYLNASLSETVNIQEA
;
A
#
# COMPACT_ATOMS: atom_id res chain seq x y z
N ASP A 1 1.01 6.86 -9.97
CA ASP A 1 2.45 6.66 -9.76
C ASP A 1 3.14 6.52 -11.11
N ILE A 2 4.30 7.13 -11.31
CA ILE A 2 5.12 6.98 -12.53
C ILE A 2 6.36 6.18 -12.13
N PRO A 3 6.63 5.01 -12.75
CA PRO A 3 7.81 4.22 -12.44
C PRO A 3 9.09 5.02 -12.63
N ILE A 4 9.98 4.98 -11.63
CA ILE A 4 11.32 5.56 -11.69
C ILE A 4 12.28 4.43 -11.98
N GLY A 5 12.97 4.49 -13.11
CA GLY A 5 14.08 3.57 -13.40
C GLY A 5 15.33 3.97 -12.63
N ASP A 6 16.18 2.98 -12.34
CA ASP A 6 17.45 3.17 -11.64
C ASP A 6 18.39 4.15 -12.38
N ASP A 7 18.29 4.19 -13.71
CA ASP A 7 19.04 5.12 -14.58
C ASP A 7 18.26 6.41 -14.93
N SER A 8 17.29 6.82 -14.10
CA SER A 8 16.54 8.05 -14.37
C SER A 8 17.39 9.31 -14.17
N ASP A 9 17.15 10.34 -15.00
CA ASP A 9 17.76 11.66 -14.82
C ASP A 9 17.44 12.27 -13.45
N LEU A 10 16.27 11.96 -12.91
CA LEU A 10 15.86 12.39 -11.57
C LEU A 10 16.82 11.88 -10.49
N LEU A 11 17.13 10.58 -10.49
CA LEU A 11 18.06 10.01 -9.51
C LEU A 11 19.48 10.54 -9.69
N ARG A 12 19.93 10.68 -10.95
CA ARG A 12 21.24 11.28 -11.24
C ARG A 12 21.36 12.71 -10.70
N ASN A 13 20.36 13.55 -10.98
CA ASN A 13 20.36 14.94 -10.55
C ASN A 13 20.25 15.06 -9.03
N LEU A 14 19.42 14.24 -8.38
CA LEU A 14 19.34 14.20 -6.92
C LEU A 14 20.67 13.79 -6.29
N ARG A 15 21.30 12.73 -6.81
CA ARG A 15 22.60 12.25 -6.32
C ARG A 15 23.67 13.33 -6.47
N ALA A 16 23.73 13.99 -7.62
CA ALA A 16 24.68 15.07 -7.86
C ALA A 16 24.49 16.24 -6.89
N ALA A 17 23.25 16.69 -6.68
CA ALA A 17 22.94 17.79 -5.76
C ALA A 17 23.28 17.44 -4.30
N LEU A 18 23.00 16.21 -3.86
CA LEU A 18 23.34 15.77 -2.50
C LEU A 18 24.85 15.66 -2.28
N LEU A 19 25.62 15.29 -3.30
CA LEU A 19 27.09 15.25 -3.22
C LEU A 19 27.72 16.65 -3.27
N ASP A 20 27.15 17.58 -4.04
CA ASP A 20 27.65 18.95 -4.17
C ASP A 20 27.36 19.81 -2.93
N LEU A 21 26.17 19.65 -2.34
CA LEU A 21 25.70 20.44 -1.19
C LEU A 21 25.89 19.74 0.16
N GLY A 22 26.28 18.46 0.16
CA GLY A 22 26.47 17.64 1.36
C GLY A 22 27.89 17.64 1.91
N ASP A 23 28.13 16.82 2.93
CA ASP A 23 29.48 16.59 3.47
C ASP A 23 30.22 15.57 2.58
N PRO A 24 31.38 15.94 1.97
CA PRO A 24 32.16 15.04 1.13
C PRO A 24 32.67 13.78 1.83
N TYR A 25 32.76 13.80 3.17
CA TYR A 25 33.24 12.68 3.97
C TYR A 25 32.13 11.76 4.48
N GLN A 26 30.86 12.08 4.19
CA GLN A 26 29.71 11.24 4.52
C GLN A 26 29.35 10.36 3.31
N PRO A 27 29.51 9.03 3.38
CA PRO A 27 29.08 8.14 2.30
C PRO A 27 27.57 8.24 2.05
N LEU A 28 27.17 8.33 0.77
CA LEU A 28 25.78 8.46 0.35
C LEU A 28 25.43 7.44 -0.73
N LEU A 29 24.35 6.69 -0.48
CA LEU A 29 23.65 5.88 -1.48
C LEU A 29 22.24 6.40 -1.69
N VAL A 30 21.77 6.34 -2.94
CA VAL A 30 20.41 6.71 -3.33
C VAL A 30 19.85 5.52 -4.12
N ALA A 31 18.66 5.06 -3.74
CA ALA A 31 17.97 3.96 -4.39
C ALA A 31 16.49 4.31 -4.63
N VAL A 32 15.90 3.71 -5.67
CA VAL A 32 14.45 3.79 -5.89
C VAL A 32 13.75 3.00 -4.78
N ARG A 33 12.65 3.54 -4.25
CA ARG A 33 11.80 2.87 -3.25
C ARG A 33 11.28 1.52 -3.75
N GLU A 34 11.02 0.61 -2.82
CA GLU A 34 10.24 -0.61 -3.06
C GLU A 34 8.75 -0.29 -2.85
N ALA A 35 7.95 -0.31 -3.92
CA ALA A 35 6.56 0.13 -3.87
C ALA A 35 5.59 -1.05 -3.81
N HIS A 36 4.93 -1.27 -2.68
CA HIS A 36 3.94 -2.32 -2.50
C HIS A 36 2.51 -1.81 -2.65
N GLN A 37 1.70 -2.54 -3.41
CA GLN A 37 0.27 -2.27 -3.53
C GLN A 37 -0.48 -2.99 -2.43
N VAL A 38 -1.26 -2.25 -1.66
CA VAL A 38 -2.13 -2.80 -0.62
C VAL A 38 -3.37 -3.38 -1.28
N ALA A 39 -3.84 -4.53 -0.78
CA ALA A 39 -5.11 -5.10 -1.17
C ALA A 39 -5.88 -5.60 0.06
N LEU A 40 -7.20 -5.52 -0.01
CA LEU A 40 -8.09 -5.87 1.10
C LEU A 40 -9.42 -6.47 0.65
N THR A 41 -10.04 -7.23 1.55
CA THR A 41 -11.43 -7.70 1.41
C THR A 41 -12.19 -7.33 2.67
N ALA A 42 -13.34 -6.69 2.53
CA ALA A 42 -14.20 -6.35 3.65
C ALA A 42 -15.69 -6.55 3.32
N ARG A 43 -16.47 -6.97 4.33
CA ARG A 43 -17.93 -6.95 4.28
C ARG A 43 -18.43 -5.69 4.98
N VAL A 44 -19.33 -4.97 4.34
CA VAL A 44 -19.88 -3.72 4.83
C VAL A 44 -21.39 -3.84 4.90
N ALA A 45 -21.95 -3.60 6.08
CA ALA A 45 -23.38 -3.42 6.19
C ALA A 45 -23.73 -1.94 6.05
N ARG A 46 -24.68 -1.64 5.16
CA ARG A 46 -25.24 -0.31 5.06
C ARG A 46 -26.33 -0.05 6.11
N ALA A 47 -26.57 1.22 6.39
CA ALA A 47 -27.76 1.68 7.09
C ALA A 47 -29.00 1.58 6.17
N PRO A 48 -30.21 1.38 6.72
CA PRO A 48 -31.42 1.13 5.92
C PRO A 48 -31.73 2.24 4.90
N ASP A 49 -31.47 3.49 5.27
CA ASP A 49 -31.83 4.69 4.50
C ASP A 49 -30.81 5.03 3.38
N TYR A 50 -29.77 4.22 3.21
CA TYR A 50 -28.71 4.46 2.23
C TYR A 50 -28.78 3.43 1.11
N LEU A 51 -28.54 3.86 -0.14
CA LEU A 51 -28.37 2.93 -1.26
C LEU A 51 -26.99 2.29 -1.21
N TRP A 52 -26.90 1.00 -1.56
CA TRP A 52 -25.63 0.27 -1.54
C TRP A 52 -24.59 0.91 -2.46
N ASP A 53 -24.96 1.23 -3.70
CA ASP A 53 -24.04 1.81 -4.68
C ASP A 53 -23.41 3.13 -4.19
N ASP A 54 -24.19 3.96 -3.48
CA ASP A 54 -23.71 5.21 -2.89
C ASP A 54 -22.71 4.95 -1.76
N VAL A 55 -23.00 4.00 -0.87
CA VAL A 55 -22.10 3.61 0.22
C VAL A 55 -20.83 3.00 -0.34
N TYR A 56 -20.96 2.09 -1.30
CA TYR A 56 -19.85 1.44 -1.99
C TYR A 56 -18.90 2.48 -2.60
N ALA A 57 -19.42 3.45 -3.36
CA ALA A 57 -18.62 4.50 -3.98
C ALA A 57 -17.91 5.38 -2.93
N ARG A 58 -18.61 5.76 -1.86
CA ARG A 58 -18.02 6.57 -0.77
C ARG A 58 -16.94 5.82 0.01
N VAL A 59 -17.12 4.52 0.23
CA VAL A 59 -16.10 3.68 0.89
C VAL A 59 -14.84 3.59 0.04
N HIS A 60 -14.97 3.34 -1.27
CA HIS A 60 -13.82 3.34 -2.18
C HIS A 60 -13.12 4.68 -2.16
N GLN A 61 -13.87 5.78 -2.28
CA GLN A 61 -13.30 7.11 -2.24
C GLN A 61 -12.54 7.37 -0.94
N ALA A 62 -13.14 7.08 0.22
CA ALA A 62 -12.50 7.30 1.52
C ALA A 62 -11.20 6.49 1.69
N LEU A 63 -11.18 5.25 1.22
CA LEU A 63 -10.00 4.40 1.23
C LEU A 63 -8.89 4.97 0.32
N PHE A 64 -9.21 5.36 -0.91
CA PHE A 64 -8.21 5.94 -1.82
C PHE A 64 -7.74 7.34 -1.38
N ASP A 65 -8.62 8.15 -0.79
CA ASP A 65 -8.28 9.47 -0.27
C ASP A 65 -7.36 9.40 0.97
N THR A 66 -7.35 8.27 1.67
CA THR A 66 -6.55 8.05 2.89
C THR A 66 -5.28 7.26 2.62
N PHE A 67 -5.38 6.17 1.85
CA PHE A 67 -4.28 5.24 1.60
C PHE A 67 -3.71 5.33 0.18
N GLY A 68 -4.18 6.28 -0.64
CA GLY A 68 -3.66 6.52 -1.97
C GLY A 68 -2.20 6.98 -1.96
N PHE A 69 -1.50 6.76 -3.07
CA PHE A 69 -0.06 7.03 -3.23
C PHE A 69 0.38 8.40 -2.68
N HIS A 70 -0.36 9.47 -2.97
CA HIS A 70 -0.01 10.84 -2.58
C HIS A 70 -0.15 11.13 -1.07
N ARG A 71 -0.74 10.21 -0.31
CA ARG A 71 -1.02 10.34 1.12
C ARG A 71 -0.13 9.44 1.98
N ARG A 72 0.76 8.68 1.35
CA ARG A 72 1.60 7.68 1.99
C ARG A 72 3.05 8.12 1.98
N GLU A 73 3.74 7.83 3.07
CA GLU A 73 5.16 8.14 3.26
C GLU A 73 6.01 6.88 3.22
N LEU A 74 7.31 7.04 2.91
CA LEU A 74 8.28 5.95 2.96
C LEU A 74 8.41 5.42 4.40
N GLY A 75 8.44 4.10 4.57
CA GLY A 75 8.51 3.46 5.88
C GLY A 75 7.20 3.53 6.67
N GLN A 76 6.11 4.05 6.10
CA GLN A 76 4.83 4.16 6.80
C GLN A 76 4.08 2.82 6.77
N PRO A 77 3.82 2.19 7.94
CA PRO A 77 3.04 0.94 8.02
C PRO A 77 1.56 1.17 7.72
N VAL A 78 0.84 0.11 7.36
CA VAL A 78 -0.64 0.13 7.21
C VAL A 78 -1.26 -0.74 8.29
N PHE A 79 -2.19 -0.18 9.07
CA PHE A 79 -2.88 -0.93 10.11
C PHE A 79 -4.29 -1.31 9.69
N ALA A 80 -4.69 -2.55 10.02
CA ALA A 80 -6.06 -3.02 9.82
C ALA A 80 -7.09 -2.14 10.56
N SER A 81 -6.73 -1.65 11.75
CA SER A 81 -7.57 -0.75 12.54
C SER A 81 -7.80 0.60 11.85
N GLU A 82 -6.80 1.16 11.16
CA GLU A 82 -6.95 2.40 10.41
C GLU A 82 -7.87 2.22 9.21
N ILE A 83 -7.79 1.07 8.53
CA ILE A 83 -8.71 0.72 7.43
C ILE A 83 -10.15 0.61 7.95
N VAL A 84 -10.35 -0.14 9.04
CA VAL A 84 -11.66 -0.29 9.68
C VAL A 84 -12.22 1.07 10.10
N ASP A 85 -11.43 1.91 10.77
CA ASP A 85 -11.83 3.26 11.18
C ASP A 85 -12.19 4.14 9.98
N THR A 86 -11.43 4.07 8.89
CA THR A 86 -11.69 4.81 7.65
C THR A 86 -13.04 4.41 7.04
N ILE A 87 -13.32 3.10 6.93
CA ILE A 87 -14.58 2.60 6.37
C ILE A 87 -15.74 2.93 7.30
N GLN A 88 -15.58 2.72 8.60
CA GLN A 88 -16.63 2.92 9.60
C GLN A 88 -17.07 4.39 9.72
N ARG A 89 -16.20 5.34 9.38
CA ARG A 89 -16.52 6.78 9.34
C ARG A 89 -17.38 7.20 8.15
N VAL A 90 -17.53 6.35 7.14
CA VAL A 90 -18.31 6.69 5.94
C VAL A 90 -19.80 6.77 6.29
N PRO A 91 -20.48 7.89 5.99
CA PRO A 91 -21.92 8.01 6.20
C PRO A 91 -22.70 6.94 5.43
N GLY A 92 -23.49 6.16 6.18
CA GLY A 92 -24.25 5.04 5.65
C GLY A 92 -23.65 3.68 5.98
N VAL A 93 -22.44 3.60 6.54
CA VAL A 93 -21.87 2.35 7.07
C VAL A 93 -22.40 2.10 8.48
N ARG A 94 -23.01 0.93 8.70
CA ARG A 94 -23.49 0.44 10.00
C ARG A 94 -22.40 -0.36 10.71
N TYR A 95 -21.76 -1.29 10.00
CA TYR A 95 -20.56 -1.97 10.47
C TYR A 95 -19.67 -2.36 9.28
N VAL A 96 -18.41 -2.62 9.59
CA VAL A 96 -17.44 -3.24 8.69
C VAL A 96 -16.82 -4.47 9.34
N ASP A 97 -16.65 -5.52 8.55
CA ASP A 97 -15.88 -6.71 8.89
C ASP A 97 -14.72 -6.84 7.89
N LEU A 98 -13.50 -6.57 8.35
CA LEU A 98 -12.31 -6.66 7.52
C LEU A 98 -11.78 -8.09 7.53
N GLU A 99 -11.94 -8.78 6.40
CA GLU A 99 -11.60 -10.19 6.29
C GLU A 99 -10.13 -10.41 5.94
N ARG A 100 -9.57 -9.54 5.08
CA ARG A 100 -8.18 -9.64 4.63
C ARG A 100 -7.52 -8.29 4.44
N LEU A 101 -6.24 -8.26 4.73
CA LEU A 101 -5.31 -7.18 4.43
C LEU A 101 -3.97 -7.80 4.03
N PHE A 102 -3.45 -7.45 2.87
CA PHE A 102 -2.16 -7.92 2.38
C PHE A 102 -1.54 -6.91 1.44
N ALA A 103 -0.28 -7.14 1.07
CA ALA A 103 0.44 -6.32 0.12
C ALA A 103 1.00 -7.18 -1.00
N MET A 104 1.06 -6.61 -2.20
CA MET A 104 1.60 -7.21 -3.40
C MET A 104 2.84 -6.45 -3.82
N SER A 105 3.94 -7.17 -4.08
CA SER A 105 5.16 -6.56 -4.60
C SER A 105 5.16 -6.58 -6.13
N PRO A 106 5.63 -5.51 -6.81
CA PRO A 106 5.83 -5.52 -8.26
C PRO A 106 6.88 -6.58 -8.60
N GLY A 107 6.47 -7.64 -9.28
CA GLY A 107 7.36 -8.74 -9.69
C GLY A 107 7.10 -10.08 -9.00
N ASP A 108 6.11 -10.18 -8.11
CA ASP A 108 5.70 -11.48 -7.55
C ASP A 108 4.95 -12.31 -8.63
N PRO A 109 5.46 -13.48 -9.06
CA PRO A 109 4.82 -14.33 -10.08
C PRO A 109 3.51 -14.97 -9.60
N THR A 110 3.13 -14.80 -8.33
CA THR A 110 1.77 -15.13 -7.85
C THR A 110 0.70 -14.20 -8.40
N ILE A 111 1.09 -13.06 -9.01
CA ILE A 111 0.23 -12.27 -9.88
C ILE A 111 0.09 -12.98 -11.23
N ARG A 112 -0.49 -14.18 -11.22
CA ARG A 112 -1.41 -14.54 -12.29
C ARG A 112 -2.71 -13.85 -11.95
N VAL A 113 -3.12 -12.91 -12.79
CA VAL A 113 -4.53 -12.53 -12.92
C VAL A 113 -5.27 -13.74 -13.49
N GLU A 114 -5.32 -14.82 -12.72
CA GLU A 114 -6.45 -15.72 -12.83
C GLU A 114 -7.65 -14.89 -12.35
N PRO A 115 -8.81 -14.96 -13.02
CA PRO A 115 -10.01 -14.28 -12.53
C PRO A 115 -10.17 -14.80 -11.11
N VAL A 116 -9.88 -13.96 -10.12
CA VAL A 116 -9.75 -14.34 -8.72
C VAL A 116 -10.92 -15.26 -8.42
N PRO A 117 -10.71 -16.59 -8.36
CA PRO A 117 -11.82 -17.51 -8.46
C PRO A 117 -12.38 -17.51 -7.06
N THR A 118 -13.34 -16.60 -6.82
CA THR A 118 -14.01 -16.39 -5.54
C THR A 118 -13.03 -16.60 -4.40
N LEU A 119 -12.14 -15.64 -4.11
CA LEU A 119 -11.18 -15.69 -2.99
C LEU A 119 -11.64 -16.68 -1.91
N VAL A 120 -11.23 -17.95 -2.03
CA VAL A 120 -11.84 -19.00 -1.22
C VAL A 120 -11.31 -18.72 0.16
N VAL A 121 -12.16 -18.14 1.00
CA VAL A 121 -11.84 -17.83 2.39
C VAL A 121 -11.59 -19.17 3.05
N PRO A 122 -10.35 -19.54 3.41
CA PRO A 122 -10.21 -20.63 4.37
C PRO A 122 -10.83 -20.09 5.67
N PRO A 123 -11.89 -20.72 6.21
CA PRO A 123 -12.37 -20.34 7.53
C PRO A 123 -11.20 -20.47 8.52
N GLY A 124 -10.80 -19.36 9.13
CA GLY A 124 -9.71 -19.33 10.12
C GLY A 124 -8.37 -18.75 9.64
N GLY A 125 -8.29 -18.10 8.47
CA GLY A 125 -7.13 -17.28 8.13
C GLY A 125 -6.95 -16.13 9.14
N VAL A 126 -5.74 -15.97 9.70
CA VAL A 126 -5.45 -14.85 10.62
C VAL A 126 -5.37 -13.56 9.81
N LEU A 127 -6.22 -12.59 10.13
CA LEU A 127 -6.15 -11.25 9.56
C LEU A 127 -4.78 -10.63 9.89
N ASN A 128 -4.06 -10.17 8.87
CA ASN A 128 -2.88 -9.33 9.10
C ASN A 128 -3.34 -8.02 9.74
N THR A 129 -2.96 -7.81 11.00
CA THR A 129 -3.32 -6.60 11.75
C THR A 129 -2.47 -5.40 11.32
N ARG A 130 -1.30 -5.65 10.73
CA ARG A 130 -0.35 -4.66 10.26
C ARG A 130 0.43 -5.16 9.04
N LEU A 131 0.58 -4.30 8.05
CA LEU A 131 1.58 -4.43 6.99
C LEU A 131 2.79 -3.59 7.43
N GLU A 132 3.87 -4.28 7.80
CA GLU A 132 5.13 -3.64 8.17
C GLU A 132 5.71 -2.88 7.00
N SER A 133 6.29 -1.71 7.28
CA SER A 133 7.06 -0.96 6.30
C SER A 133 8.41 -0.61 6.89
N ALA A 134 9.44 -0.69 6.07
CA ALA A 134 10.80 -0.35 6.46
C ALA A 134 11.27 0.95 5.78
N LEU A 135 11.97 1.79 6.54
CA LEU A 135 12.81 2.85 5.97
C LEU A 135 14.03 2.24 5.27
N ALA A 136 14.70 3.07 4.46
CA ALA A 136 15.96 2.68 3.85
C ALA A 136 16.97 2.30 4.93
N ARG A 137 17.62 1.16 4.75
CA ARG A 137 18.56 0.60 5.72
C ARG A 137 19.78 0.05 5.00
N TRP A 138 20.89 -0.02 5.71
CA TRP A 138 22.09 -0.68 5.22
C TRP A 138 21.96 -2.19 5.39
N ASP A 139 22.44 -2.91 4.39
CA ASP A 139 22.79 -4.31 4.51
C ASP A 139 24.30 -4.43 4.65
N ASP A 140 24.74 -4.49 5.92
CA ASP A 140 26.15 -4.62 6.28
C ASP A 140 26.64 -6.09 6.19
N ALA A 141 25.76 -7.03 5.84
CA ALA A 141 26.15 -8.43 5.65
C ALA A 141 26.87 -8.67 4.32
N VAL A 142 26.83 -7.70 3.40
CA VAL A 142 27.48 -7.74 2.09
C VAL A 142 28.61 -6.71 2.06
N ASP A 143 29.75 -7.06 1.44
CA ASP A 143 30.89 -6.16 1.23
C ASP A 143 31.13 -5.94 -0.27
N PRO A 144 30.97 -4.72 -0.82
CA PRO A 144 30.61 -3.47 -0.11
C PRO A 144 29.14 -3.45 0.37
N PRO A 145 28.81 -2.65 1.40
CA PRO A 145 27.46 -2.58 1.95
C PRO A 145 26.48 -2.05 0.91
N VAL A 146 25.30 -2.68 0.87
CA VAL A 146 24.24 -2.36 -0.10
C VAL A 146 23.10 -1.66 0.62
N ILE A 147 22.44 -0.73 -0.06
CA ILE A 147 21.21 -0.10 0.45
C ILE A 147 20.02 -1.03 0.20
N LEU A 148 19.28 -1.37 1.26
CA LEU A 148 17.95 -1.92 1.16
C LEU A 148 16.96 -0.75 1.04
N PRO A 149 16.21 -0.65 -0.07
CA PRO A 149 15.34 0.50 -0.30
C PRO A 149 14.28 0.70 0.78
N ALA A 150 13.86 1.95 0.94
CA ALA A 150 12.67 2.24 1.73
C ALA A 150 11.42 1.68 1.03
N GLN A 151 10.50 1.15 1.82
CA GLN A 151 9.24 0.59 1.34
C GLN A 151 8.12 1.62 1.37
N LEU A 152 7.20 1.54 0.42
CA LEU A 152 6.00 2.36 0.35
C LEU A 152 4.78 1.47 0.13
N PHE A 153 3.81 1.56 1.03
CA PHE A 153 2.53 0.85 0.91
C PHE A 153 1.42 1.82 0.54
N TYR A 154 0.67 1.54 -0.52
CA TYR A 154 -0.42 2.39 -0.98
C TYR A 154 -1.54 1.62 -1.68
N LEU A 155 -2.76 2.16 -1.67
CA LEU A 155 -3.87 1.70 -2.51
C LEU A 155 -3.80 2.35 -3.89
N ASN A 156 -3.98 1.53 -4.93
CA ASN A 156 -3.96 2.00 -6.32
C ASN A 156 -5.38 2.11 -6.87
N ALA A 157 -5.87 3.34 -7.07
CA ALA A 157 -7.20 3.62 -7.59
C ALA A 157 -7.43 3.12 -9.03
N SER A 158 -6.38 2.89 -9.81
CA SER A 158 -6.48 2.40 -11.19
C SER A 158 -6.69 0.89 -11.28
N LEU A 159 -6.49 0.16 -10.18
CA LEU A 159 -6.69 -1.29 -10.09
C LEU A 159 -7.85 -1.56 -9.14
N SER A 160 -9.08 -1.53 -9.69
CA SER A 160 -10.33 -1.82 -8.96
C SER A 160 -10.31 -3.19 -8.28
N GLU A 161 -9.40 -4.09 -8.67
CA GLU A 161 -9.25 -5.44 -8.12
C GLU A 161 -8.55 -5.48 -6.74
N THR A 162 -7.93 -4.37 -6.30
CA THR A 162 -7.21 -4.33 -5.00
C THR A 162 -8.14 -4.17 -3.80
N VAL A 163 -9.35 -3.63 -3.99
CA VAL A 163 -10.32 -3.36 -2.92
C VAL A 163 -11.60 -4.13 -3.23
N ASN A 164 -11.86 -5.21 -2.49
CA ASN A 164 -13.08 -6.00 -2.62
C ASN A 164 -14.03 -5.71 -1.45
N ILE A 165 -15.12 -4.99 -1.74
CA ILE A 165 -16.17 -4.65 -0.76
C ILE A 165 -17.45 -5.38 -1.12
N GLN A 166 -18.00 -6.13 -0.17
CA GLN A 166 -19.24 -6.91 -0.32
C GLN A 166 -20.31 -6.42 0.66
N GLU A 167 -21.58 -6.47 0.25
CA GLU A 167 -22.70 -6.19 1.17
C GLU A 167 -22.87 -7.35 2.15
N ALA A 168 -23.03 -7.01 3.43
CA ALA A 168 -23.09 -7.97 4.53
C ALA A 168 -24.52 -8.38 4.93
#